data_AF-A0A962MFV2-F1
#
_entry.id   AF-A0A962MFV2-F1
#
_cell.length_a   1.000
_cell.length_b   1.000
_cell.length_c   1.000
_cell.angle_alpha   90.00
_cell.angle_beta   90.00
_cell.angle_gamma   90.00
#
_symmetry.space_group_name_H-M   'P 1'
#
loop_
_entity.id
_entity.type
_entity.pdbx_description
1 polymer ?
#
loop_
_entity_poly.entity_id
_entity_poly.type
_entity_poly.pdbx_seq_one_letter_code
_entity_poly.pdbx_strand_id
1 'polypeptide(L)'
;IAIIRKTYGYQKKADRLSVSQLAECTGIHQRHISTTLAELVAMNVIIRKSERSDIAINKYHETWDLTARHEVNEAKKRAFKKVNQGVRQNSPIQIECDETSPIKCDEISQTQKKERNINTSTDVDVSSTTPVATRKKTDCPYQKLLELYQQHFPTKQQPRTLGDRRKRIIKQGWMYAMRLNHSETGLPLYTDTESGIEWWGKFMAWTARKAEFCMKQQHNFSIDWLFTAKAIEGLIDGKYNTVKG
;
A
#
# COMPACT_ATOMS: atom_id res chain seq x y z
N ILE A 1 -8.30 10.14 24.82
CA ILE A 1 -8.08 11.48 25.42
C ILE A 1 -7.73 12.59 24.42
N ALA A 2 -7.18 12.29 23.23
CA ALA A 2 -6.72 13.30 22.26
C ALA A 2 -7.79 14.32 21.82
N ILE A 3 -9.01 13.87 21.52
CA ILE A 3 -10.09 14.76 21.08
C ILE A 3 -10.50 15.73 22.19
N ILE A 4 -10.65 15.24 23.43
CA ILE A 4 -10.95 16.08 24.61
C ILE A 4 -9.88 17.17 24.78
N ARG A 5 -8.60 16.81 24.68
CA ARG A 5 -7.49 17.76 24.79
C ARG A 5 -7.51 18.84 23.70
N LYS A 6 -7.93 18.47 22.48
CA LYS A 6 -7.98 19.39 21.34
C LYS A 6 -9.27 20.20 21.26
N THR A 7 -10.35 19.78 21.91
CA THR A 7 -11.59 20.55 22.00
C THR A 7 -11.65 21.32 23.33
N TYR A 8 -11.95 20.62 24.42
CA TYR A 8 -12.14 21.21 25.74
C TYR A 8 -10.86 21.83 26.31
N GLY A 9 -9.68 21.31 25.95
CA GLY A 9 -8.41 21.94 26.32
C GLY A 9 -8.20 23.35 25.74
N TYR A 10 -8.96 23.72 24.69
CA TYR A 10 -8.98 25.06 24.10
C TYR A 10 -10.32 25.77 24.33
N GLN A 11 -11.12 25.30 25.30
CA GLN A 11 -12.47 25.81 25.61
C GLN A 11 -13.45 25.75 24.42
N LYS A 12 -13.28 24.79 23.50
CA LYS A 12 -14.17 24.58 22.35
C LYS A 12 -15.02 23.32 22.53
N LYS A 13 -16.27 23.37 22.04
CA LYS A 13 -17.19 22.21 22.04
C LYS A 13 -16.99 21.27 20.84
N ALA A 14 -16.43 21.80 19.75
CA ALA A 14 -16.07 21.09 18.54
C ALA A 14 -14.80 21.72 17.96
N ASP A 15 -13.97 20.95 17.26
CA ASP A 15 -12.81 21.50 16.57
C ASP A 15 -12.50 20.70 15.29
N ARG A 16 -11.87 21.36 14.32
CA ARG A 16 -11.49 20.75 13.05
C ARG A 16 -10.15 20.06 13.18
N LEU A 17 -10.16 18.75 13.41
CA LEU A 17 -8.95 17.95 13.61
C LEU A 17 -8.62 17.12 12.37
N SER A 18 -7.40 17.29 11.85
CA SER A 18 -6.87 16.45 10.78
C SER A 18 -6.46 15.07 11.28
N VAL A 19 -6.47 14.08 10.39
CA VAL A 19 -6.01 12.71 10.69
C VAL A 19 -4.56 12.71 11.18
N SER A 20 -3.70 13.56 10.61
CA SER A 20 -2.29 13.69 11.03
C SER A 20 -2.16 14.20 12.47
N GLN A 21 -2.92 15.23 12.84
CA GLN A 21 -2.92 15.76 14.22
C GLN A 21 -3.43 14.72 15.23
N LEU A 22 -4.46 13.95 14.85
CA LEU A 22 -4.96 12.86 15.68
C LEU A 22 -3.93 11.74 15.81
N ALA A 23 -3.17 11.43 14.76
CA ALA A 23 -2.12 10.41 14.80
C ALA A 23 -1.02 10.78 15.76
N GLU A 24 -0.57 12.03 15.69
CA GLU A 24 0.43 12.57 16.59
C GLU A 24 -0.06 12.56 18.05
N CYS A 25 -1.31 12.97 18.30
CA CYS A 25 -1.86 13.03 19.66
C CYS A 25 -2.22 11.67 20.27
N THR A 26 -2.48 10.66 19.45
CA THR A 26 -2.93 9.32 19.90
C THR A 26 -1.84 8.25 19.79
N GLY A 27 -0.77 8.49 19.02
CA GLY A 27 0.21 7.48 18.66
C GLY A 27 -0.31 6.41 17.70
N ILE A 28 -1.57 6.50 17.26
CA ILE A 28 -2.18 5.55 16.33
C ILE A 28 -1.73 5.88 14.91
N HIS A 29 -1.32 4.86 14.15
CA HIS A 29 -0.94 5.04 12.76
C HIS A 29 -2.12 5.59 11.93
N GLN A 30 -1.87 6.59 11.09
CA GLN A 30 -2.89 7.37 10.36
C GLN A 30 -3.92 6.50 9.61
N ARG A 31 -3.51 5.34 9.09
CA ARG A 31 -4.38 4.37 8.40
C ARG A 31 -5.56 3.90 9.28
N HIS A 32 -5.36 3.75 10.58
CA HIS A 32 -6.38 3.22 11.48
C HIS A 32 -7.32 4.30 12.02
N ILE A 33 -6.89 5.55 12.06
CA ILE A 33 -7.65 6.65 12.66
C ILE A 33 -8.98 6.89 11.94
N SER A 34 -8.99 6.83 10.61
CA SER A 34 -10.24 7.02 9.85
C SER A 34 -11.27 5.96 10.21
N THR A 35 -10.83 4.71 10.33
CA THR A 35 -11.68 3.60 10.77
C THR A 35 -12.13 3.77 12.22
N THR A 36 -11.22 4.13 13.12
CA THR A 36 -11.53 4.37 14.54
C THR A 36 -12.52 5.53 14.72
N LEU A 37 -12.40 6.61 13.94
CA LEU A 37 -13.35 7.72 13.98
C LEU A 37 -14.73 7.31 13.48
N ALA A 38 -14.80 6.51 12.42
CA ALA A 38 -16.06 5.97 11.93
C ALA A 38 -16.73 5.06 12.97
N GLU A 39 -15.95 4.20 13.64
CA GLU A 39 -16.43 3.37 14.74
C GLU A 39 -16.95 4.22 15.92
N LEU A 40 -16.24 5.29 16.29
CA LEU A 40 -16.66 6.19 17.36
C LEU A 40 -17.93 6.99 17.03
N VAL A 41 -18.14 7.32 15.75
CA VAL A 41 -19.39 7.92 15.26
C VAL A 41 -20.52 6.89 15.30
N ALA A 42 -20.27 5.64 14.88
CA ALA A 42 -21.25 4.57 14.95
C ALA A 42 -21.67 4.24 16.38
N MET A 43 -20.73 4.29 17.34
CA MET A 43 -21.01 4.15 18.77
C MET A 43 -21.65 5.40 19.39
N ASN A 44 -21.94 6.44 18.60
CA ASN A 44 -22.50 7.71 19.05
C ASN A 44 -21.68 8.41 20.16
N VAL A 45 -20.37 8.11 20.25
CA VAL A 45 -19.43 8.74 21.19
C VAL A 45 -18.98 10.10 20.64
N ILE A 46 -18.87 10.19 19.32
CA ILE A 46 -18.45 11.39 18.59
C ILE A 46 -19.55 11.81 17.62
N ILE A 47 -19.78 13.12 17.54
CA ILE A 47 -20.68 13.73 16.57
C ILE A 47 -19.82 14.33 15.45
N ARG A 48 -20.05 13.86 14.22
CA ARG A 48 -19.36 14.36 13.03
C ARG A 48 -20.26 14.16 11.80
N LYS A 49 -20.50 15.23 11.03
CA LYS A 49 -21.39 15.19 9.85
C LYS A 49 -20.71 14.64 8.60
N SER A 50 -19.41 14.89 8.42
CA SER A 50 -18.62 14.43 7.28
C SER A 50 -17.13 14.34 7.64
N GLU A 51 -16.32 13.74 6.76
CA GLU A 51 -14.86 13.66 6.93
C GLU A 51 -14.16 15.03 7.05
N ARG A 52 -14.77 16.12 6.58
CA ARG A 52 -14.18 17.45 6.68
C ARG A 52 -14.82 18.33 7.74
N SER A 53 -15.86 17.83 8.40
CA SER A 53 -16.59 18.53 9.46
C SER A 53 -15.87 18.46 10.79
N ASP A 54 -16.21 19.41 11.65
CA ASP A 54 -15.72 19.49 13.02
C ASP A 54 -16.10 18.23 13.81
N ILE A 55 -15.20 17.87 14.72
CA ILE A 55 -15.35 16.71 15.58
C ILE A 55 -15.79 17.22 16.95
N ALA A 56 -16.93 16.75 17.44
CA ALA A 56 -17.46 17.05 18.77
C ALA A 56 -17.66 15.76 19.56
N ILE A 57 -17.53 15.83 20.87
CA ILE A 57 -17.85 14.71 21.77
C ILE A 57 -19.32 14.76 22.11
N ASN A 58 -20.03 13.64 21.97
CA ASN A 58 -21.41 13.55 22.41
C ASN A 58 -21.46 13.60 23.93
N LYS A 59 -22.17 14.58 24.49
CA LYS A 59 -22.27 14.79 25.94
C LYS A 59 -23.27 13.86 26.62
N TYR A 60 -24.25 13.37 25.86
CA TYR A 60 -25.28 12.45 26.33
C TYR A 60 -24.71 11.04 26.33
N HIS A 61 -23.87 10.73 27.33
CA HIS A 61 -23.19 9.44 27.44
C HIS A 61 -24.15 8.25 27.54
N GLU A 62 -25.38 8.48 28.00
CA GLU A 62 -26.49 7.51 28.00
C GLU A 62 -26.83 7.00 26.59
N THR A 63 -26.56 7.80 25.56
CA THR A 63 -26.82 7.46 24.15
C THR A 63 -25.63 6.80 23.46
N TRP A 64 -24.54 6.53 24.19
CA TRP A 64 -23.36 5.86 23.63
C TRP A 64 -23.62 4.36 23.53
N ASP A 65 -23.53 3.84 22.31
CA ASP A 65 -23.68 2.41 22.06
C ASP A 65 -22.32 1.76 21.81
N LEU A 66 -21.71 1.25 22.87
CA LEU A 66 -20.42 0.56 22.76
C LEU A 66 -20.55 -0.84 22.13
N THR A 67 -21.76 -1.38 22.00
CA THR A 67 -22.01 -2.72 21.42
C THR A 67 -21.90 -2.70 19.90
N ALA A 68 -22.20 -1.57 19.26
CA ALA A 68 -22.06 -1.36 17.82
C ALA A 68 -20.66 -1.72 17.27
N ARG A 69 -19.60 -1.57 18.07
CA ARG A 69 -18.24 -1.96 17.68
C ARG A 69 -18.08 -3.48 17.56
N HIS A 70 -18.70 -4.24 18.46
CA HIS A 70 -18.66 -5.70 18.42
C HIS A 70 -19.43 -6.22 17.20
N GLU A 71 -20.59 -5.64 16.91
CA GLU A 71 -21.40 -6.01 15.74
C GLU A 71 -20.68 -5.76 14.41
N VAL A 72 -20.04 -4.59 14.25
CA VAL A 72 -19.26 -4.28 13.04
C VAL A 72 -18.08 -5.24 12.88
N ASN A 73 -17.42 -5.64 13.97
CA ASN A 73 -16.31 -6.58 13.93
C ASN A 73 -16.78 -8.01 13.61
N GLU A 74 -17.89 -8.46 14.20
CA GLU A 74 -18.50 -9.76 13.89
C GLU A 74 -19.03 -9.81 12.45
N ALA A 75 -19.63 -8.73 11.95
CA ALA A 75 -20.05 -8.61 10.55
C ALA A 75 -18.84 -8.68 9.60
N LYS A 76 -17.73 -8.00 9.91
CA LYS A 76 -16.47 -8.10 9.15
C LYS A 76 -15.91 -9.52 9.16
N LYS A 77 -15.92 -10.22 10.31
CA LYS A 77 -15.50 -11.63 10.42
C LYS A 77 -16.39 -12.55 9.59
N ARG A 78 -17.71 -12.37 9.64
CA ARG A 78 -18.69 -13.15 8.84
C ARG A 78 -18.51 -12.89 7.34
N ALA A 79 -18.30 -11.64 6.93
CA ALA A 79 -18.04 -11.27 5.54
C ALA A 79 -16.72 -11.89 5.04
N PHE A 80 -15.66 -11.85 5.85
CA PHE A 80 -14.38 -12.48 5.52
C PHE A 80 -14.51 -14.01 5.41
N LYS A 81 -15.25 -14.65 6.31
CA LYS A 81 -15.55 -16.09 6.25
C LYS A 81 -16.36 -16.46 5.00
N LYS A 82 -17.31 -15.63 4.59
CA LYS A 82 -18.12 -15.83 3.37
C LYS A 82 -17.31 -15.67 2.09
N VAL A 83 -16.32 -14.77 2.08
CA VAL A 83 -15.35 -14.61 0.97
C VAL A 83 -14.45 -15.83 0.84
N ASN A 84 -13.98 -16.39 1.95
CA ASN A 84 -13.11 -17.58 1.92
C ASN A 84 -13.87 -18.89 1.66
N GLN A 85 -15.18 -18.94 1.89
CA GLN A 85 -16.02 -20.11 1.58
C GLN A 85 -16.31 -20.31 0.07
N GLY A 86 -15.91 -19.35 -0.77
CA GLY A 86 -15.95 -19.48 -2.24
C GLY A 86 -14.76 -20.22 -2.86
N VAL A 87 -13.78 -20.67 -2.06
CA VAL A 87 -12.60 -21.42 -2.55
C VAL A 87 -12.61 -22.83 -1.96
N ARG A 88 -13.09 -23.80 -2.74
CA ARG A 88 -12.88 -25.25 -2.58
C ARG A 88 -11.87 -25.65 -3.67
N GLN A 89 -10.75 -26.35 -3.47
CA GLN A 89 -10.21 -27.10 -2.33
C GLN A 89 -8.66 -27.02 -2.35
N ASN A 90 -8.03 -27.03 -1.18
CA ASN A 90 -6.90 -27.92 -0.88
C ASN A 90 -6.74 -28.01 0.65
N SER A 91 -6.43 -29.22 1.09
CA SER A 91 -6.53 -29.74 2.46
C SER A 91 -5.76 -28.97 3.54
N PRO A 92 -6.13 -29.11 4.82
CA PRO A 92 -5.62 -28.28 5.91
C PRO A 92 -4.26 -28.78 6.41
N ILE A 93 -3.26 -27.90 6.42
CA ILE A 93 -2.13 -28.04 7.34
C ILE A 93 -2.59 -27.47 8.67
N GLN A 94 -2.72 -28.34 9.67
CA GLN A 94 -2.98 -27.95 11.06
C GLN A 94 -1.73 -27.26 11.60
N ILE A 95 -1.85 -25.98 11.95
CA ILE A 95 -0.91 -25.33 12.87
C ILE A 95 -1.75 -24.90 14.07
N GLU A 96 -1.68 -25.73 15.09
CA GLU A 96 -1.99 -25.40 16.46
C GLU A 96 -1.07 -24.25 16.91
N CYS A 97 -1.63 -23.16 17.41
CA CYS A 97 -0.87 -22.10 18.06
C CYS A 97 -1.63 -21.73 19.33
N ASP A 98 -1.11 -22.29 20.41
CA ASP A 98 -1.51 -22.05 21.78
C ASP A 98 -1.20 -20.60 22.18
N GLU A 99 -2.12 -20.00 22.92
CA GLU A 99 -1.98 -18.69 23.55
C GLU A 99 -1.04 -18.81 24.75
N THR A 100 0.16 -18.20 24.71
CA THR A 100 0.76 -17.61 25.92
C THR A 100 1.79 -16.52 25.56
N SER A 101 1.43 -15.27 25.87
CA SER A 101 2.17 -14.11 26.43
C SER A 101 3.73 -14.08 26.43
N PRO A 102 4.38 -12.93 26.77
CA PRO A 102 4.28 -11.56 26.24
C PRO A 102 5.69 -11.01 25.91
N ILE A 103 5.92 -10.39 24.74
CA ILE A 103 7.20 -9.71 24.48
C ILE A 103 7.10 -8.25 24.91
N LYS A 104 7.59 -8.01 26.13
CA LYS A 104 8.07 -6.74 26.66
C LYS A 104 9.35 -6.34 25.92
N CYS A 105 9.48 -5.10 25.48
CA CYS A 105 10.79 -4.50 25.20
C CYS A 105 10.84 -3.12 25.84
N ASP A 106 11.85 -2.97 26.67
CA ASP A 106 12.10 -1.85 27.55
C ASP A 106 12.56 -0.58 26.82
N GLU A 107 12.24 0.51 27.48
CA GLU A 107 12.83 1.84 27.52
C GLU A 107 14.33 1.94 27.19
N ILE A 108 14.70 2.78 26.22
CA ILE A 108 15.85 3.71 26.35
C ILE A 108 15.47 5.05 25.70
N SER A 109 15.63 6.09 26.51
CA SER A 109 15.36 7.50 26.23
C SER A 109 16.53 8.21 25.52
N GLN A 110 16.20 9.36 24.89
CA GLN A 110 16.98 10.61 24.76
C GLN A 110 18.03 10.76 23.63
N THR A 111 17.71 11.55 22.59
CA THR A 111 18.21 12.94 22.26
C THR A 111 19.65 13.02 21.70
N GLN A 112 20.04 13.75 20.64
CA GLN A 112 19.78 15.15 20.24
C GLN A 112 20.44 15.46 18.85
N LYS A 113 20.06 16.60 18.24
CA LYS A 113 20.48 17.26 16.97
C LYS A 113 21.97 17.18 16.55
N LYS A 114 22.24 17.14 15.21
CA LYS A 114 23.13 18.11 14.50
C LYS A 114 22.95 18.09 12.97
N GLU A 115 23.21 19.25 12.36
CA GLU A 115 22.91 19.69 10.98
C GLU A 115 24.01 19.39 9.93
N ARG A 116 23.62 19.46 8.63
CA ARG A 116 24.43 19.75 7.39
C ARG A 116 25.57 18.75 7.07
N ASN A 117 26.04 18.50 5.85
CA ASN A 117 26.08 19.23 4.58
C ASN A 117 26.38 18.23 3.42
N ILE A 118 26.15 18.70 2.20
CA ILE A 118 26.40 18.13 0.87
C ILE A 118 27.92 18.01 0.59
N ASN A 119 28.35 16.97 -0.15
CA ASN A 119 29.21 17.10 -1.36
C ASN A 119 29.62 15.76 -1.99
N THR A 120 29.85 15.88 -3.29
CA THR A 120 30.01 14.95 -4.42
C THR A 120 31.45 14.42 -4.59
N SER A 121 31.59 13.37 -5.43
CA SER A 121 32.82 12.94 -6.18
C SER A 121 33.88 12.14 -5.39
N THR A 122 34.64 11.15 -5.90
CA THR A 122 34.84 10.47 -7.21
C THR A 122 35.80 9.27 -6.98
N ASP A 123 35.60 8.18 -7.74
CA ASP A 123 36.53 7.19 -8.35
C ASP A 123 37.52 6.26 -7.59
N VAL A 124 37.64 5.05 -8.21
CA VAL A 124 38.72 4.01 -8.29
C VAL A 124 39.11 3.17 -7.05
N ASP A 125 39.43 1.85 -7.05
CA ASP A 125 39.63 0.77 -8.05
C ASP A 125 39.84 -0.62 -7.34
N VAL A 126 39.66 -1.74 -8.09
CA VAL A 126 40.25 -3.12 -8.01
C VAL A 126 39.90 -4.08 -6.82
N SER A 127 39.11 -5.17 -7.04
CA SER A 127 39.43 -6.58 -7.43
C SER A 127 40.07 -7.42 -6.30
N SER A 128 39.77 -8.69 -5.98
CA SER A 128 38.79 -9.74 -6.31
C SER A 128 39.02 -10.94 -5.36
N THR A 129 37.99 -11.60 -4.78
CA THR A 129 37.95 -13.07 -4.49
C THR A 129 36.56 -13.51 -3.94
N THR A 130 35.91 -14.46 -4.60
CA THR A 130 34.67 -15.19 -4.19
C THR A 130 35.04 -16.46 -3.39
N PRO A 131 34.12 -17.27 -2.76
CA PRO A 131 32.64 -17.26 -2.83
C PRO A 131 31.91 -17.47 -1.48
N VAL A 132 30.89 -16.67 -1.17
CA VAL A 132 29.78 -17.11 -0.29
C VAL A 132 28.47 -16.63 -0.93
N ALA A 133 27.59 -17.58 -1.27
CA ALA A 133 26.31 -17.33 -1.90
C ALA A 133 25.32 -16.68 -0.91
N THR A 134 25.49 -15.38 -0.66
CA THR A 134 24.46 -14.56 -0.04
C THR A 134 23.45 -14.15 -1.10
N ARG A 135 22.16 -14.53 -0.92
CA ARG A 135 21.05 -14.11 -1.80
C ARG A 135 21.08 -12.59 -1.96
N LYS A 136 21.42 -12.11 -3.17
CA LYS A 136 21.41 -10.68 -3.52
C LYS A 136 19.99 -10.15 -3.27
N LYS A 137 19.84 -9.11 -2.44
CA LYS A 137 18.57 -8.38 -2.33
C LYS A 137 18.25 -7.84 -3.72
N THR A 138 17.18 -8.34 -4.34
CA THR A 138 16.67 -7.79 -5.59
C THR A 138 16.13 -6.40 -5.31
N ASP A 139 16.93 -5.37 -5.61
CA ASP A 139 16.47 -3.99 -5.52
C ASP A 139 15.60 -3.67 -6.73
N CYS A 140 14.55 -2.86 -6.51
CA CYS A 140 13.60 -2.50 -7.55
C CYS A 140 14.22 -1.44 -8.47
N PRO A 141 14.37 -1.70 -9.78
CA PRO A 141 15.10 -0.81 -10.69
C PRO A 141 14.20 0.36 -11.15
N TYR A 142 13.94 1.32 -10.25
CA TYR A 142 12.93 2.36 -10.49
C TYR A 142 13.20 3.21 -11.74
N GLN A 143 14.45 3.63 -11.96
CA GLN A 143 14.84 4.43 -13.12
C GLN A 143 14.60 3.65 -14.41
N LYS A 144 14.99 2.36 -14.43
CA LYS A 144 14.87 1.56 -15.65
C LYS A 144 13.42 1.26 -16.01
N LEU A 145 12.58 1.01 -15.01
CA LEU A 145 11.13 0.85 -15.22
C LEU A 145 10.46 2.13 -15.74
N LEU A 146 10.95 3.30 -15.32
CA LEU A 146 10.47 4.58 -15.82
C LEU A 146 10.89 4.81 -17.28
N GLU A 147 12.14 4.50 -17.62
CA GLU A 147 12.64 4.57 -19.01
C GLU A 147 11.82 3.68 -19.94
N LEU A 148 11.54 2.42 -19.53
CA LEU A 148 10.68 1.51 -20.29
C LEU A 148 9.27 2.07 -20.49
N TYR A 149 8.70 2.67 -19.44
CA TYR A 149 7.38 3.30 -19.53
C TYR A 149 7.38 4.49 -20.51
N GLN A 150 8.41 5.34 -20.46
CA GLN A 150 8.57 6.46 -21.40
C GLN A 150 8.74 5.97 -22.84
N GLN A 151 9.53 4.92 -23.05
CA GLN A 151 9.79 4.33 -24.35
C GLN A 151 8.51 3.77 -25.00
N HIS A 152 7.67 3.06 -24.23
CA HIS A 152 6.48 2.40 -24.78
C HIS A 152 5.21 3.27 -24.73
N PHE A 153 5.16 4.29 -23.86
CA PHE A 153 4.00 5.16 -23.69
C PHE A 153 4.36 6.66 -23.76
N PRO A 154 5.04 7.14 -24.82
CA PRO A 154 5.50 8.52 -24.90
C PRO A 154 4.35 9.55 -24.89
N THR A 155 3.19 9.18 -25.42
CA THR A 155 1.99 10.04 -25.49
C THR A 155 1.19 10.09 -24.19
N LYS A 156 1.55 9.30 -23.18
CA LYS A 156 0.83 9.22 -21.90
C LYS A 156 1.42 10.15 -20.85
N GLN A 157 0.68 10.33 -19.75
CA GLN A 157 1.09 11.20 -18.66
C GLN A 157 2.42 10.72 -18.07
N GLN A 158 3.47 11.50 -18.31
CA GLN A 158 4.77 11.23 -17.73
C GLN A 158 4.87 11.81 -16.31
N PRO A 159 5.38 11.04 -15.35
CA PRO A 159 5.56 11.54 -14.00
C PRO A 159 6.66 12.62 -13.99
N ARG A 160 6.33 13.82 -13.50
CA ARG A 160 7.32 14.91 -13.33
C ARG A 160 8.47 14.56 -12.38
N THR A 161 8.16 13.79 -11.33
CA THR A 161 9.14 13.35 -10.34
C THR A 161 8.83 11.94 -9.86
N LEU A 162 9.88 11.22 -9.45
CA LEU A 162 9.77 9.90 -8.84
C LEU A 162 9.80 10.03 -7.30
N GLY A 163 8.69 10.53 -6.73
CA GLY A 163 8.55 10.68 -5.27
C GLY A 163 8.27 9.36 -4.54
N ASP A 164 8.36 9.37 -3.20
CA ASP A 164 8.27 8.17 -2.35
C ASP A 164 6.98 7.38 -2.49
N ARG A 165 5.85 8.06 -2.73
CA ARG A 165 4.56 7.40 -2.99
C ARG A 165 4.64 6.53 -4.25
N ARG A 166 5.21 7.06 -5.34
CA ARG A 166 5.32 6.37 -6.63
C ARG A 166 6.32 5.23 -6.56
N LYS A 167 7.49 5.45 -5.91
CA LYS A 167 8.45 4.38 -5.64
C LYS A 167 7.81 3.22 -4.88
N ARG A 168 6.99 3.50 -3.86
CA ARG A 168 6.24 2.44 -3.14
C ARG A 168 5.30 1.66 -4.04
N ILE A 169 4.54 2.33 -4.92
CA ILE A 169 3.62 1.65 -5.86
C ILE A 169 4.39 0.77 -6.85
N ILE A 170 5.44 1.32 -7.47
CA ILE A 170 6.29 0.57 -8.42
C ILE A 170 6.91 -0.65 -7.74
N LYS A 171 7.45 -0.48 -6.53
CA LYS A 171 8.03 -1.59 -5.75
C LYS A 171 7.00 -2.67 -5.45
N GLN A 172 5.77 -2.29 -5.09
CA GLN A 172 4.69 -3.24 -4.84
C GLN A 172 4.31 -4.02 -6.09
N GLY A 173 4.12 -3.34 -7.22
CA GLY A 173 3.81 -3.99 -8.50
C GLY A 173 4.92 -4.91 -9.00
N TRP A 174 6.18 -4.47 -8.84
CA TRP A 174 7.36 -5.30 -9.10
C TRP A 174 7.33 -6.58 -8.26
N MET A 175 7.29 -6.45 -6.93
CA MET A 175 7.25 -7.64 -6.05
C MET A 175 6.03 -8.53 -6.28
N TYR A 176 4.90 -7.94 -6.70
CA TYR A 176 3.70 -8.68 -7.05
C TYR A 176 3.93 -9.54 -8.31
N ALA A 177 4.38 -8.94 -9.40
CA ALA A 177 4.64 -9.66 -10.65
C ALA A 177 5.73 -10.74 -10.48
N MET A 178 6.72 -10.52 -9.63
CA MET A 178 7.76 -11.50 -9.30
C MET A 178 7.21 -12.79 -8.67
N ARG A 179 6.01 -12.75 -8.09
CA ARG A 179 5.34 -13.90 -7.46
C ARG A 179 4.36 -14.61 -8.39
N LEU A 180 4.14 -14.06 -9.58
CA LEU A 180 3.27 -14.66 -10.59
C LEU A 180 4.06 -15.64 -11.44
N ASN A 181 3.35 -16.62 -11.99
CA ASN A 181 3.89 -17.60 -12.91
C ASN A 181 3.27 -17.40 -14.30
N HIS A 182 4.02 -17.76 -15.34
CA HIS A 182 3.50 -17.81 -16.69
C HIS A 182 2.44 -18.91 -16.80
N SER A 183 1.30 -18.61 -17.43
CA SER A 183 0.22 -19.59 -17.60
C SER A 183 0.65 -20.80 -18.44
N GLU A 184 1.46 -20.57 -19.47
CA GLU A 184 1.91 -21.62 -20.41
C GLU A 184 3.07 -22.46 -19.88
N THR A 185 4.07 -21.85 -19.23
CA THR A 185 5.30 -22.56 -18.82
C THR A 185 5.30 -22.95 -17.34
N GLY A 186 4.41 -22.37 -16.52
CA GLY A 186 4.36 -22.59 -15.07
C GLY A 186 5.55 -22.00 -14.30
N LEU A 187 6.53 -21.43 -14.99
CA LEU A 187 7.72 -20.79 -14.41
C LEU A 187 7.38 -19.38 -13.89
N PRO A 188 8.12 -18.87 -12.88
CA PRO A 188 7.98 -17.50 -12.43
C PRO A 188 8.21 -16.52 -13.59
N LEU A 189 7.52 -15.39 -13.59
CA LEU A 189 7.67 -14.38 -14.65
C LEU A 189 9.12 -13.85 -14.74
N TYR A 190 9.77 -13.68 -13.59
CA TYR A 190 11.18 -13.33 -13.47
C TYR A 190 11.68 -13.58 -12.03
N THR A 191 13.00 -13.73 -11.87
CA THR A 191 13.65 -14.09 -10.59
C THR A 191 14.65 -13.06 -10.09
N ASP A 192 15.14 -12.22 -10.97
CA ASP A 192 16.25 -11.30 -10.74
C ASP A 192 15.95 -9.97 -11.41
N THR A 193 16.80 -8.99 -11.13
CA THR A 193 16.58 -7.62 -11.58
C THR A 193 16.69 -7.52 -13.11
N GLU A 194 17.62 -8.23 -13.74
CA GLU A 194 17.82 -8.17 -15.19
C GLU A 194 16.67 -8.85 -15.94
N SER A 195 16.33 -10.09 -15.55
CA SER A 195 15.18 -10.79 -16.14
C SER A 195 13.85 -10.06 -15.90
N GLY A 196 13.70 -9.38 -14.77
CA GLY A 196 12.53 -8.56 -14.50
C GLY A 196 12.43 -7.31 -15.37
N ILE A 197 13.55 -6.63 -15.64
CA ILE A 197 13.58 -5.50 -16.58
C ILE A 197 13.19 -5.96 -17.98
N GLU A 198 13.73 -7.09 -18.44
CA GLU A 198 13.35 -7.65 -19.74
C GLU A 198 11.87 -8.02 -19.81
N TRP A 199 11.35 -8.68 -18.78
CA TRP A 199 9.95 -9.06 -18.72
C TRP A 199 9.04 -7.83 -18.75
N TRP A 200 9.33 -6.82 -17.92
CA TRP A 200 8.56 -5.57 -17.90
C TRP A 200 8.64 -4.82 -19.23
N GLY A 201 9.79 -4.83 -19.91
CA GLY A 201 9.92 -4.26 -21.25
C GLY A 201 9.03 -4.98 -22.27
N LYS A 202 9.09 -6.32 -22.31
CA LYS A 202 8.21 -7.14 -23.17
C LYS A 202 6.74 -6.93 -22.84
N PHE A 203 6.38 -6.85 -21.56
CA PHE A 203 5.02 -6.59 -21.08
C PHE A 203 4.52 -5.21 -21.49
N MET A 204 5.30 -4.14 -21.30
CA MET A 204 4.94 -2.79 -21.73
C MET A 204 4.83 -2.67 -23.26
N ALA A 205 5.73 -3.31 -24.01
CA ALA A 205 5.65 -3.39 -25.47
C ALA A 205 4.40 -4.17 -25.95
N TRP A 206 4.03 -5.23 -25.24
CA TRP A 206 2.84 -6.03 -25.52
C TRP A 206 1.56 -5.25 -25.22
N THR A 207 1.48 -4.61 -24.05
CA THR A 207 0.33 -3.79 -23.64
C THR A 207 0.10 -2.60 -24.57
N ALA A 208 1.16 -1.90 -25.00
CA ALA A 208 1.06 -0.82 -25.98
C ALA A 208 0.48 -1.27 -27.33
N ARG A 209 0.69 -2.54 -27.72
CA ARG A 209 0.17 -3.11 -28.97
C ARG A 209 -1.23 -3.71 -28.85
N LYS A 210 -1.50 -4.49 -27.79
CA LYS A 210 -2.73 -5.29 -27.67
C LYS A 210 -3.86 -4.61 -26.92
N ALA A 211 -3.55 -3.71 -25.99
CA ALA A 211 -4.56 -3.06 -25.18
C ALA A 211 -4.96 -1.71 -25.79
N GLU A 212 -5.92 -1.69 -26.74
CA GLU A 212 -6.47 -0.44 -27.29
C GLU A 212 -6.92 0.52 -26.18
N PHE A 213 -7.47 -0.03 -25.09
CA PHE A 213 -7.89 0.73 -23.92
C PHE A 213 -6.75 1.59 -23.37
N CYS A 214 -5.53 1.05 -23.35
CA CYS A 214 -4.35 1.78 -22.90
C CYS A 214 -3.96 2.88 -23.90
N MET A 215 -4.34 2.79 -25.18
CA MET A 215 -3.99 3.78 -26.22
C MET A 215 -5.05 4.85 -26.47
N LYS A 216 -6.34 4.56 -26.23
CA LYS A 216 -7.42 5.57 -26.23
C LYS A 216 -7.12 6.66 -25.20
N GLN A 217 -7.55 7.91 -25.46
CA GLN A 217 -7.37 9.09 -24.59
C GLN A 217 -8.20 8.97 -23.29
N GLN A 218 -7.91 7.95 -22.50
CA GLN A 218 -8.50 7.71 -21.19
C GLN A 218 -7.56 8.32 -20.15
N HIS A 219 -8.08 9.27 -19.38
CA HIS A 219 -7.36 10.09 -18.37
C HIS A 219 -6.76 9.29 -17.19
N ASN A 220 -6.95 7.96 -17.15
CA ASN A 220 -6.61 7.13 -16.00
C ASN A 220 -5.40 6.19 -16.22
N PHE A 221 -4.87 6.07 -17.45
CA PHE A 221 -3.69 5.24 -17.69
C PHE A 221 -2.40 6.00 -17.32
N SER A 222 -1.75 5.55 -16.24
CA SER A 222 -0.50 6.12 -15.70
C SER A 222 0.43 5.01 -15.22
N ILE A 223 1.71 5.31 -15.00
CA ILE A 223 2.66 4.37 -14.40
C ILE A 223 2.18 3.89 -13.01
N ASP A 224 1.55 4.76 -12.22
CA ASP A 224 0.99 4.37 -10.92
C ASP A 224 -0.09 3.29 -11.08
N TRP A 225 -0.95 3.43 -12.10
CA TRP A 225 -2.02 2.47 -12.37
C TRP A 225 -1.45 1.14 -12.90
N LEU A 226 -0.50 1.19 -13.82
CA LEU A 226 0.11 0.01 -14.45
C LEU A 226 0.74 -0.95 -13.44
N PHE A 227 1.30 -0.41 -12.35
CA PHE A 227 1.93 -1.19 -11.27
C PHE A 227 0.95 -1.63 -10.17
N THR A 228 -0.37 -1.43 -10.32
CA THR A 228 -1.35 -2.01 -9.40
C THR A 228 -1.62 -3.48 -9.72
N ALA A 229 -1.81 -4.32 -8.69
CA ALA A 229 -2.09 -5.75 -8.88
C ALA A 229 -3.29 -6.00 -9.81
N LYS A 230 -4.37 -5.23 -9.62
CA LYS A 230 -5.57 -5.28 -10.47
C LYS A 230 -5.28 -5.01 -11.95
N ALA A 231 -4.43 -4.02 -12.25
CA ALA A 231 -4.06 -3.73 -13.63
C ALA A 231 -3.19 -4.84 -14.22
N ILE A 232 -2.19 -5.31 -13.47
CA ILE A 232 -1.29 -6.40 -13.89
C ILE A 232 -2.09 -7.65 -14.23
N GLU A 233 -2.95 -8.12 -13.33
CA GLU A 233 -3.83 -9.28 -13.56
C GLU A 233 -4.74 -9.07 -14.76
N GLY A 234 -5.46 -7.93 -14.82
CA GLY A 234 -6.39 -7.69 -15.92
C GLY A 234 -5.71 -7.59 -17.28
N LEU A 235 -4.47 -7.10 -17.32
CA LEU A 235 -3.65 -7.07 -18.54
C LEU A 235 -3.15 -8.47 -18.90
N ILE A 236 -2.64 -9.25 -17.94
CA ILE A 236 -2.20 -10.63 -18.19
C ILE A 236 -3.36 -11.51 -18.67
N ASP A 237 -4.53 -11.39 -18.02
CA ASP A 237 -5.77 -12.10 -18.40
C ASP A 237 -6.33 -11.64 -19.75
N GLY A 238 -5.77 -10.59 -20.35
CA GLY A 238 -6.23 -10.05 -21.62
C GLY A 238 -7.57 -9.31 -21.57
N LYS A 239 -8.06 -8.91 -20.38
CA LYS A 239 -9.34 -8.19 -20.20
C LYS A 239 -9.42 -6.88 -21.00
N TYR A 240 -8.28 -6.31 -21.38
CA TYR A 240 -8.16 -5.04 -22.09
C TYR A 240 -7.77 -5.19 -23.57
N ASN A 241 -7.68 -6.44 -24.08
CA ASN A 241 -7.27 -6.72 -25.45
C ASN A 241 -8.41 -6.41 -26.44
N THR A 242 -8.06 -5.90 -27.62
CA THR A 242 -9.03 -5.44 -28.61
C THR A 242 -9.71 -6.56 -29.42
N VAL A 243 -9.22 -7.80 -29.33
CA VAL A 243 -9.74 -8.89 -30.17
C VAL A 243 -10.95 -9.54 -29.48
N LYS A 244 -12.15 -9.12 -29.90
CA LYS A 244 -13.28 -10.04 -30.02
C LYS A 244 -12.84 -11.17 -30.95
N GLY A 245 -12.96 -12.41 -30.49
CA GLY A 245 -12.91 -13.56 -31.40
C GLY A 245 -13.95 -13.42 -32.51
#